data_AF-A0A924ULQ9-F1
#
_entry.id   AF-A0A924ULQ9-F1
#
_cell.length_a   1.000
_cell.length_b   1.000
_cell.length_c   1.000
_cell.angle_alpha   90.00
_cell.angle_beta   90.00
_cell.angle_gamma   90.00
#
_symmetry.space_group_name_H-M   'P 1'
#
loop_
_entity.id
_entity.type
_entity.pdbx_description
1 polymer ?
#
loop_
_entity_poly.entity_id
_entity_poly.type
_entity_poly.pdbx_seq_one_letter_code
_entity_poly.pdbx_strand_id
1 'polypeptide(L)'
;MSVFIAFAIVISSFSFRASATASTPTLSEVEFESAPLLSSTQFISSDDEHCELKPAGHAVRKGAIYGLVPVNVYVLQILAKQPEKFRQSETDVIASLKAAAPVQFHLTFLRTFPASKLADTFNEGLSVNKITPKKMSSELAQVLDAIRSMSEFKKGSVLTITTTWKAKQTTFFLESSTGESKTITGPEEMAEQFYLIWFGKSADPKVKPFSKDSFQ
;
A
#
# COMPACT_ATOMS: atom_id res chain seq x y z
N MET A 1 5.81 -69.83 6.01
CA MET A 1 6.46 -68.66 6.65
C MET A 1 6.27 -67.48 5.72
N SER A 2 5.30 -66.61 6.00
CA SER A 2 5.03 -65.42 5.18
C SER A 2 5.60 -64.21 5.91
N VAL A 3 6.56 -63.54 5.28
CA VAL A 3 7.19 -62.32 5.78
C VAL A 3 6.39 -61.12 5.23
N PHE A 4 5.70 -60.40 6.10
CA PHE A 4 5.11 -59.10 5.77
C PHE A 4 6.15 -58.01 6.02
N ILE A 5 6.57 -57.32 4.96
CA ILE A 5 7.38 -56.09 5.06
C ILE A 5 6.39 -54.91 5.15
N ALA A 6 6.30 -54.30 6.33
CA ALA A 6 5.55 -53.06 6.53
C ALA A 6 6.41 -51.87 6.15
N PHE A 7 6.00 -51.13 5.12
CA PHE A 7 6.64 -49.91 4.67
C PHE A 7 6.04 -48.72 5.44
N ALA A 8 6.78 -48.16 6.39
CA ALA A 8 6.35 -46.98 7.14
C ALA A 8 6.60 -45.71 6.32
N ILE A 9 5.53 -45.04 5.88
CA ILE A 9 5.60 -43.73 5.24
C ILE A 9 5.74 -42.68 6.34
N VAL A 10 6.92 -42.07 6.45
CA VAL A 10 7.15 -40.89 7.29
C VAL A 10 6.59 -39.67 6.56
N ILE A 11 5.41 -39.22 6.96
CA ILE A 11 4.85 -37.95 6.50
C ILE A 11 5.53 -36.84 7.31
N SER A 12 6.55 -36.22 6.73
CA SER A 12 7.20 -35.03 7.28
C SER A 12 6.24 -33.85 7.15
N SER A 13 5.55 -33.49 8.23
CA SER A 13 4.71 -32.30 8.30
C SER A 13 5.60 -31.04 8.30
N PHE A 14 5.93 -30.54 7.10
CA PHE A 14 6.48 -29.19 6.94
C PHE A 14 5.41 -28.19 7.40
N SER A 15 5.53 -27.74 8.65
CA SER A 15 4.74 -26.63 9.16
C SER A 15 5.31 -25.34 8.56
N PHE A 16 4.72 -24.85 7.46
CA PHE A 16 4.92 -23.47 7.05
C PHE A 16 4.36 -22.57 8.15
N ARG A 17 5.24 -21.97 8.96
CA ARG A 17 4.85 -20.79 9.74
C ARG A 17 4.66 -19.65 8.75
N ALA A 18 3.42 -19.36 8.40
CA ALA A 18 3.10 -18.06 7.85
C ALA A 18 3.33 -17.05 8.98
N SER A 19 4.50 -16.40 9.00
CA SER A 19 4.67 -15.19 9.79
C SER A 19 3.74 -14.15 9.17
N ALA A 20 2.59 -13.94 9.79
CA ALA A 20 1.72 -12.84 9.44
C ALA A 20 2.44 -11.56 9.84
N THR A 21 2.97 -10.82 8.85
CA THR A 21 3.27 -9.41 9.02
C THR A 21 1.97 -8.74 9.48
N ALA A 22 2.05 -7.97 10.56
CA ALA A 22 0.91 -7.30 11.14
C ALA A 22 1.29 -5.86 11.50
N SER A 23 0.54 -4.90 10.99
CA SER A 23 0.58 -3.52 11.44
C SER A 23 -0.38 -3.32 12.62
N THR A 24 0.09 -2.72 13.71
CA THR A 24 -0.76 -2.32 14.85
C THR A 24 -0.80 -0.79 14.92
N PRO A 25 -1.88 -0.14 14.41
CA PRO A 25 -1.99 1.31 14.39
C PRO A 25 -2.38 1.87 15.77
N THR A 26 -1.90 3.08 16.07
CA THR A 26 -2.34 3.89 17.21
C THR A 26 -3.05 5.14 16.67
N LEU A 27 -4.31 5.33 17.06
CA LEU A 27 -5.11 6.48 16.63
C LEU A 27 -4.67 7.77 17.34
N SER A 28 -4.71 8.87 16.60
CA SER A 28 -4.60 10.23 17.12
C SER A 28 -5.98 10.76 17.52
N GLU A 29 -6.02 11.80 18.35
CA GLU A 29 -7.24 12.61 18.58
C GLU A 29 -7.53 13.56 17.41
N VAL A 30 -6.59 13.71 16.48
CA VAL A 30 -6.72 14.57 15.30
C VAL A 30 -7.42 13.84 14.17
N GLU A 31 -8.43 14.48 13.60
CA GLU A 31 -9.11 14.03 12.39
C GLU A 31 -8.77 14.93 11.19
N PHE A 32 -8.82 14.34 9.99
CA PHE A 32 -8.76 15.06 8.73
C PHE A 32 -9.89 14.56 7.82
N GLU A 33 -10.70 15.47 7.29
CA GLU A 33 -11.87 15.13 6.45
C GLU A 33 -12.81 14.10 7.11
N SER A 34 -12.99 14.20 8.44
CA SER A 34 -13.77 13.26 9.28
C SER A 34 -13.22 11.82 9.35
N ALA A 35 -11.96 11.61 8.98
CA ALA A 35 -11.24 10.37 9.24
C ALA A 35 -10.20 10.57 10.34
N PRO A 36 -10.11 9.67 11.35
CA PRO A 36 -9.06 9.74 12.35
C PRO A 36 -7.70 9.51 11.69
N LEU A 37 -6.73 10.35 12.06
CA LEU A 37 -5.33 10.13 11.70
C LEU A 37 -4.68 9.21 12.72
N LEU A 38 -3.59 8.56 12.32
CA LEU A 38 -2.72 7.78 13.18
C LEU A 38 -1.67 8.67 13.85
N SER A 39 -1.36 8.40 15.11
CA SER A 39 -0.20 8.98 15.80
C SER A 39 1.07 8.15 15.57
N SER A 40 0.92 6.83 15.38
CA SER A 40 2.00 5.92 14.98
C SER A 40 1.43 4.56 14.53
N THR A 41 2.28 3.73 13.91
CA THR A 41 1.99 2.32 13.63
C THR A 41 3.17 1.47 14.04
N GLN A 42 2.95 0.41 14.82
CA GLN A 42 3.95 -0.63 15.02
C GLN A 42 3.90 -1.59 13.83
N PHE A 43 5.03 -1.76 13.15
CA PHE A 43 5.17 -2.62 11.99
C PHE A 43 6.22 -3.70 12.27
N ILE A 44 5.90 -4.95 11.93
CA ILE A 44 6.82 -6.10 12.04
C ILE A 44 7.17 -6.53 10.62
N SER A 45 8.43 -6.34 10.22
CA SER A 45 8.89 -6.79 8.91
C SER A 45 9.05 -8.31 8.86
N SER A 46 9.28 -8.86 7.67
CA SER A 46 9.53 -10.30 7.49
C SER A 46 10.80 -10.82 8.18
N ASP A 47 11.70 -9.92 8.61
CA ASP A 47 12.92 -10.26 9.36
C ASP A 47 12.70 -10.16 10.90
N ASP A 48 11.44 -10.12 11.35
CA ASP A 48 11.02 -9.88 12.75
C ASP A 48 11.56 -8.57 13.36
N GLU A 49 11.97 -7.63 12.51
CA GLU A 49 12.33 -6.28 12.95
C GLU A 49 11.08 -5.49 13.29
N HIS A 50 10.93 -5.16 14.58
CA HIS A 50 9.93 -4.24 15.07
C HIS A 50 10.34 -2.80 14.76
N CYS A 51 9.46 -2.05 14.10
CA CYS A 51 9.67 -0.66 13.79
C CYS A 51 8.42 0.16 14.10
N GLU A 52 8.60 1.26 14.83
CA GLU A 52 7.57 2.29 14.93
C GLU A 52 7.63 3.19 13.69
N LEU A 53 6.50 3.36 13.02
CA LEU A 53 6.30 4.32 11.93
C LEU A 53 5.55 5.52 12.48
N LYS A 54 6.02 6.73 12.16
CA LYS A 54 5.45 8.00 12.62
C LYS A 54 4.92 8.82 11.44
N PRO A 55 3.91 9.69 11.65
CA PRO A 55 3.34 10.51 10.58
C PRO A 55 4.40 11.34 9.86
N ALA A 56 4.37 11.29 8.52
CA ALA A 56 5.21 12.09 7.63
C ALA A 56 4.39 13.10 6.79
N GLY A 57 3.07 12.90 6.71
CA GLY A 57 2.13 13.83 6.08
C GLY A 57 0.81 13.15 5.73
N HIS A 58 -0.21 13.93 5.41
CA HIS A 58 -1.50 13.41 4.98
C HIS A 58 -2.17 14.27 3.90
N ALA A 59 -3.01 13.66 3.06
CA ALA A 59 -3.73 14.31 1.96
C ALA A 59 -5.05 13.59 1.65
N VAL A 60 -6.00 14.28 1.00
CA VAL A 60 -7.27 13.68 0.57
C VAL A 60 -7.26 13.39 -0.92
N ARG A 61 -7.53 12.14 -1.31
CA ARG A 61 -7.78 11.80 -2.71
C ARG A 61 -9.21 12.15 -3.06
N LYS A 62 -9.36 12.99 -4.09
CA LYS A 62 -10.65 13.26 -4.73
C LYS A 62 -10.83 12.39 -5.97
N GLY A 63 -12.07 12.08 -6.32
CA GLY A 63 -12.46 11.48 -7.59
C GLY A 63 -13.67 12.22 -8.15
N ALA A 64 -13.94 12.12 -9.46
CA ALA A 64 -15.14 12.73 -10.05
C ALA A 64 -16.29 11.72 -10.12
N ILE A 65 -17.46 12.07 -9.59
CA ILE A 65 -18.69 11.30 -9.85
C ILE A 65 -19.27 11.79 -11.18
N TYR A 66 -19.50 10.86 -12.12
CA TYR A 66 -20.01 11.13 -13.47
C TYR A 66 -19.23 12.24 -14.21
N GLY A 67 -17.94 12.42 -13.88
CA GLY A 67 -17.09 13.46 -14.49
C GLY A 67 -17.45 14.91 -14.12
N LEU A 68 -18.39 15.13 -13.21
CA LEU A 68 -18.96 16.47 -12.95
C LEU A 68 -18.61 17.02 -11.57
N VAL A 69 -18.72 16.24 -10.51
CA VAL A 69 -18.55 16.72 -9.13
C VAL A 69 -17.38 16.00 -8.45
N PRO A 70 -16.33 16.72 -8.02
CA PRO A 70 -15.25 16.13 -7.24
C PRO A 70 -15.76 15.77 -5.85
N VAL A 71 -15.42 14.57 -5.41
CA VAL A 71 -15.80 14.02 -4.10
C VAL A 71 -14.61 13.35 -3.45
N ASN A 72 -14.56 13.40 -2.13
CA ASN A 72 -13.51 12.77 -1.35
C ASN A 72 -13.70 11.24 -1.37
N VAL A 73 -12.63 10.49 -1.69
CA VAL A 73 -12.65 9.03 -1.78
C VAL A 73 -12.00 8.41 -0.55
N TYR A 74 -10.78 8.83 -0.24
CA TYR A 74 -10.05 8.40 0.94
C TYR A 74 -9.08 9.49 1.41
N VAL A 75 -8.74 9.45 2.70
CA VAL A 75 -7.56 10.14 3.25
C VAL A 75 -6.38 9.20 3.07
N LEU A 76 -5.30 9.67 2.44
CA LEU A 76 -3.99 9.06 2.49
C LEU A 76 -3.21 9.69 3.63
N GLN A 77 -2.78 8.89 4.60
CA GLN A 77 -1.75 9.27 5.55
C GLN A 77 -0.48 8.47 5.26
N ILE A 78 0.66 9.17 5.21
CA ILE A 78 1.98 8.57 5.08
C ILE A 78 2.58 8.48 6.48
N LEU A 79 2.98 7.29 6.90
CA LEU A 79 3.81 7.07 8.07
C LEU A 79 5.16 6.52 7.64
N ALA A 80 6.23 6.88 8.33
CA ALA A 80 7.57 6.47 7.97
C ALA A 80 8.44 6.24 9.22
N LYS A 81 9.48 5.42 9.09
CA LYS A 81 10.48 5.23 10.16
C LYS A 81 11.30 6.51 10.39
N GLN A 82 11.62 7.22 9.30
CA GLN A 82 12.34 8.49 9.33
C GLN A 82 11.48 9.58 8.65
N PRO A 83 10.38 10.04 9.28
CA PRO A 83 9.43 10.97 8.66
C PRO A 83 10.09 12.29 8.23
N GLU A 84 11.13 12.73 8.95
CA GLU A 84 11.91 13.92 8.62
C GLU A 84 12.76 13.80 7.35
N LYS A 85 12.85 12.61 6.73
CA LYS A 85 13.51 12.39 5.44
C LYS A 85 12.57 12.48 4.26
N PHE A 86 11.26 12.36 4.48
CA PHE A 86 10.28 12.48 3.43
C PHE A 86 10.22 13.93 2.90
N ARG A 87 10.24 14.10 1.58
CA ARG A 87 10.25 15.39 0.89
C ARG A 87 9.35 15.33 -0.33
N GLN A 88 8.40 16.25 -0.42
CA GLN A 88 7.39 16.27 -1.49
C GLN A 88 7.78 17.09 -2.72
N SER A 89 9.07 17.24 -3.00
CA SER A 89 9.51 17.85 -4.26
C SER A 89 9.27 16.86 -5.41
N GLU A 90 8.63 17.34 -6.49
CA GLU A 90 8.23 16.55 -7.66
C GLU A 90 9.37 15.73 -8.28
N THR A 91 10.62 16.22 -8.19
CA THR A 91 11.79 15.57 -8.76
C THR A 91 12.40 14.48 -7.89
N ASP A 92 12.07 14.39 -6.59
CA ASP A 92 12.81 13.55 -5.64
C ASP A 92 11.93 12.78 -4.63
N VAL A 93 10.61 12.81 -4.81
CA VAL A 93 9.67 12.20 -3.85
C VAL A 93 9.95 10.72 -3.62
N ILE A 94 10.28 9.96 -4.68
CA ILE A 94 10.59 8.53 -4.58
C ILE A 94 11.88 8.26 -3.81
N ALA A 95 12.94 9.04 -4.04
CA ALA A 95 14.17 8.87 -3.29
C ALA A 95 13.97 9.28 -1.82
N SER A 96 13.15 10.30 -1.56
CA SER A 96 12.80 10.70 -0.19
C SER A 96 11.98 9.63 0.54
N LEU A 97 11.08 8.91 -0.15
CA LEU A 97 10.34 7.78 0.39
C LEU A 97 11.29 6.63 0.75
N LYS A 98 12.26 6.32 -0.13
CA LYS A 98 13.32 5.34 0.14
C LYS A 98 14.15 5.74 1.36
N ALA A 99 14.52 7.02 1.48
CA ALA A 99 15.28 7.54 2.61
C ALA A 99 14.48 7.53 3.93
N ALA A 100 13.15 7.63 3.84
CA ALA A 100 12.24 7.60 4.98
C ALA A 100 11.88 6.17 5.45
N ALA A 101 12.30 5.14 4.70
CA ALA A 101 11.82 3.77 4.82
C ALA A 101 12.08 3.07 6.17
N PRO A 102 11.24 2.09 6.55
CA PRO A 102 9.98 1.69 5.91
C PRO A 102 8.94 2.81 5.87
N VAL A 103 8.09 2.79 4.84
CA VAL A 103 7.00 3.76 4.67
C VAL A 103 5.68 3.03 4.55
N GLN A 104 4.65 3.52 5.21
CA GLN A 104 3.29 3.02 5.17
C GLN A 104 2.36 4.06 4.57
N PHE A 105 1.59 3.64 3.57
CA PHE A 105 0.48 4.40 3.02
C PHE A 105 -0.79 3.84 3.67
N HIS A 106 -1.39 4.62 4.56
CA HIS A 106 -2.62 4.30 5.27
C HIS A 106 -3.78 5.03 4.60
N LEU A 107 -4.65 4.29 3.91
CA LEU A 107 -5.79 4.83 3.18
C LEU A 107 -7.07 4.59 3.97
N THR A 108 -7.65 5.65 4.54
CA THR A 108 -8.95 5.59 5.23
C THR A 108 -10.06 6.02 4.28
N PHE A 109 -10.96 5.10 3.93
CA PHE A 109 -12.01 5.34 2.94
C PHE A 109 -13.12 6.23 3.51
N LEU A 110 -13.39 7.35 2.87
CA LEU A 110 -14.42 8.32 3.28
C LEU A 110 -15.82 7.94 2.76
N ARG A 111 -15.90 6.90 1.94
CA ARG A 111 -17.12 6.37 1.35
C ARG A 111 -16.93 4.91 0.95
N THR A 112 -18.04 4.21 0.73
CA THR A 112 -17.99 2.88 0.13
C THR A 112 -17.44 2.95 -1.30
N PHE A 113 -16.44 2.13 -1.59
CA PHE A 113 -15.73 2.10 -2.86
C PHE A 113 -15.35 0.66 -3.24
N PRO A 114 -15.76 0.16 -4.42
CA PRO A 114 -15.40 -1.19 -4.84
C PRO A 114 -13.89 -1.34 -5.03
N ALA A 115 -13.31 -2.43 -4.52
CA ALA A 115 -11.88 -2.70 -4.64
C ALA A 115 -11.41 -2.83 -6.10
N SER A 116 -12.26 -3.43 -6.96
CA SER A 116 -12.03 -3.47 -8.40
C SER A 116 -11.92 -2.08 -9.03
N LYS A 117 -12.77 -1.14 -8.62
CA LYS A 117 -12.72 0.26 -9.08
C LYS A 117 -11.49 1.00 -8.57
N LEU A 118 -10.99 0.66 -7.39
CA LEU A 118 -9.73 1.20 -6.89
C LEU A 118 -8.55 0.73 -7.73
N ALA A 119 -8.46 -0.58 -8.00
CA ALA A 119 -7.42 -1.13 -8.86
C ALA A 119 -7.47 -0.55 -10.29
N ASP A 120 -8.68 -0.36 -10.84
CA ASP A 120 -8.85 0.28 -12.15
C ASP A 120 -8.36 1.73 -12.12
N THR A 121 -8.69 2.50 -11.07
CA THR A 121 -8.21 3.89 -10.89
C THR A 121 -6.68 3.95 -10.78
N PHE A 122 -6.07 2.98 -10.10
CA PHE A 122 -4.62 2.87 -10.01
C PHE A 122 -4.00 2.57 -11.36
N ASN A 123 -4.59 1.64 -12.12
CA ASN A 123 -4.14 1.32 -13.47
C ASN A 123 -4.28 2.50 -14.45
N GLU A 124 -5.34 3.30 -14.32
CA GLU A 124 -5.51 4.56 -15.07
C GLU A 124 -4.41 5.57 -14.72
N GLY A 125 -4.10 5.74 -13.43
CA GLY A 125 -3.00 6.57 -12.94
C GLY A 125 -1.64 6.14 -13.49
N LEU A 126 -1.37 4.83 -13.51
CA LEU A 126 -0.17 4.26 -14.11
C LEU A 126 -0.11 4.51 -15.63
N SER A 127 -1.25 4.34 -16.32
CA SER A 127 -1.34 4.52 -17.77
C SER A 127 -1.04 5.95 -18.20
N VAL A 128 -1.54 6.97 -17.50
CA VAL A 128 -1.23 8.39 -17.82
C VAL A 128 0.23 8.75 -17.55
N ASN A 129 0.89 7.99 -16.67
CA ASN A 129 2.33 8.04 -16.43
C ASN A 129 3.13 7.11 -17.34
N LYS A 130 2.52 6.61 -18.42
CA LYS A 130 3.14 5.76 -19.45
C LYS A 130 3.58 4.38 -18.96
N ILE A 131 3.07 3.92 -17.81
CA ILE A 131 3.22 2.55 -17.32
C ILE A 131 2.05 1.73 -17.87
N THR A 132 2.27 1.12 -19.04
CA THR A 132 1.28 0.26 -19.71
C THR A 132 1.50 -1.20 -19.32
N PRO A 133 0.56 -2.14 -19.58
CA PRO A 133 0.75 -3.55 -19.26
C PRO A 133 2.03 -4.20 -19.83
N LYS A 134 2.59 -3.62 -20.91
CA LYS A 134 3.86 -4.08 -21.52
C LYS A 134 5.11 -3.57 -20.78
N LYS A 135 4.98 -2.50 -19.99
CA LYS A 135 6.07 -1.83 -19.26
C LYS A 135 5.95 -2.01 -17.74
N MET A 136 4.77 -2.36 -17.27
CA MET A 136 4.49 -2.69 -15.88
C MET A 136 5.29 -3.92 -15.48
N SER A 137 5.91 -3.89 -14.29
CA SER A 137 6.55 -5.10 -13.75
C SER A 137 5.49 -6.17 -13.45
N SER A 138 5.88 -7.45 -13.53
CA SER A 138 5.00 -8.57 -13.18
C SER A 138 4.50 -8.48 -11.74
N GLU A 139 5.34 -7.99 -10.83
CA GLU A 139 5.01 -7.87 -9.42
C GLU A 139 4.06 -6.69 -9.17
N LEU A 140 4.17 -5.59 -9.93
CA LEU A 140 3.19 -4.50 -9.86
C LEU A 140 1.81 -4.98 -10.35
N ALA A 141 1.75 -5.81 -11.40
CA ALA A 141 0.49 -6.42 -11.80
C ALA A 141 -0.12 -7.28 -10.67
N GLN A 142 0.70 -8.06 -9.96
CA GLN A 142 0.26 -8.83 -8.78
C GLN A 142 -0.25 -7.93 -7.65
N VAL A 143 0.35 -6.76 -7.43
CA VAL A 143 -0.11 -5.78 -6.44
C VAL A 143 -1.51 -5.28 -6.81
N LEU A 144 -1.72 -4.90 -8.07
CA LEU A 144 -3.03 -4.45 -8.54
C LEU A 144 -4.08 -5.56 -8.48
N ASP A 145 -3.72 -6.79 -8.81
CA ASP A 145 -4.62 -7.94 -8.72
C ASP A 145 -4.95 -8.30 -7.27
N ALA A 146 -3.98 -8.21 -6.36
CA ALA A 146 -4.19 -8.39 -4.93
C ALA A 146 -5.23 -7.37 -4.42
N ILE A 147 -5.05 -6.09 -4.74
CA ILE A 147 -6.00 -5.02 -4.38
C ILE A 147 -7.36 -5.28 -5.03
N ARG A 148 -7.41 -5.66 -6.30
CA ARG A 148 -8.67 -5.96 -7.01
C ARG A 148 -9.43 -7.11 -6.38
N SER A 149 -8.72 -8.11 -5.84
CA SER A 149 -9.30 -9.30 -5.22
C SER A 149 -9.83 -9.06 -3.80
N MET A 150 -9.48 -7.93 -3.19
CA MET A 150 -9.98 -7.58 -1.86
C MET A 150 -11.48 -7.35 -1.86
N SER A 151 -12.09 -7.54 -0.71
CA SER A 151 -13.48 -7.17 -0.47
C SER A 151 -13.71 -5.65 -0.65
N GLU A 152 -14.97 -5.27 -0.86
CA GLU A 152 -15.36 -3.87 -0.99
C GLU A 152 -14.90 -3.02 0.21
N PHE A 153 -14.31 -1.86 -0.07
CA PHE A 153 -13.90 -0.91 0.95
C PHE A 153 -15.09 -0.09 1.42
N LYS A 154 -15.69 -0.45 2.56
CA LYS A 154 -16.76 0.32 3.19
C LYS A 154 -16.24 1.67 3.69
N LYS A 155 -17.14 2.64 3.89
CA LYS A 155 -16.78 3.89 4.60
C LYS A 155 -16.14 3.55 5.97
N GLY A 156 -15.02 4.17 6.27
CA GLY A 156 -14.21 3.95 7.48
C GLY A 156 -13.27 2.74 7.41
N SER A 157 -13.37 1.91 6.36
CA SER A 157 -12.41 0.83 6.15
C SER A 157 -11.04 1.37 5.79
N VAL A 158 -10.03 0.53 5.98
CA VAL A 158 -8.62 0.88 5.78
C VAL A 158 -7.97 -0.09 4.79
N LEU A 159 -7.18 0.48 3.89
CA LEU A 159 -6.15 -0.24 3.15
C LEU A 159 -4.79 0.30 3.56
N THR A 160 -3.92 -0.58 4.04
CA THR A 160 -2.56 -0.26 4.41
C THR A 160 -1.61 -0.88 3.40
N ILE A 161 -0.64 -0.09 2.93
CA ILE A 161 0.41 -0.52 2.01
C ILE A 161 1.74 -0.12 2.64
N THR A 162 2.39 -1.06 3.31
CA THR A 162 3.72 -0.83 3.88
C THR A 162 4.78 -1.26 2.88
N THR A 163 5.82 -0.46 2.74
CA THR A 163 6.90 -0.65 1.79
C THR A 163 8.24 -0.64 2.49
N THR A 164 9.04 -1.66 2.20
CA THR A 164 10.43 -1.78 2.66
C THR A 164 11.35 -1.93 1.46
N TRP A 165 12.53 -1.32 1.52
CA TRP A 165 13.58 -1.47 0.52
C TRP A 165 14.74 -2.23 1.13
N LYS A 166 15.19 -3.29 0.45
CA LYS A 166 16.36 -4.09 0.86
C LYS A 166 17.19 -4.40 -0.37
N ALA A 167 18.43 -3.90 -0.39
CA ALA A 167 19.28 -3.93 -1.57
C ALA A 167 18.57 -3.34 -2.81
N LYS A 168 18.38 -4.12 -3.88
CA LYS A 168 17.69 -3.71 -5.11
C LYS A 168 16.25 -4.26 -5.20
N GLN A 169 15.70 -4.68 -4.08
CA GLN A 169 14.35 -5.23 -4.00
C GLN A 169 13.47 -4.35 -3.13
N THR A 170 12.19 -4.34 -3.49
CA THR A 170 11.13 -3.71 -2.72
C THR A 170 10.11 -4.77 -2.34
N THR A 171 9.66 -4.72 -1.08
CA THR A 171 8.56 -5.55 -0.59
C THR A 171 7.39 -4.67 -0.21
N PHE A 172 6.21 -5.02 -0.72
CA PHE A 172 4.93 -4.45 -0.31
C PHE A 172 4.20 -5.43 0.61
N PHE A 173 3.74 -4.91 1.74
CA PHE A 173 2.84 -5.57 2.68
C PHE A 173 1.49 -4.86 2.57
N LEU A 174 0.55 -5.53 1.93
CA LEU A 174 -0.82 -5.06 1.74
C LEU A 174 -1.67 -5.65 2.85
N GLU A 175 -2.41 -4.82 3.57
CA GLU A 175 -3.32 -5.24 4.64
C GLU A 175 -4.64 -4.48 4.53
N SER A 176 -5.77 -5.18 4.58
CA SER A 176 -7.09 -4.57 4.68
C SER A 176 -7.63 -4.62 6.11
N SER A 177 -8.61 -3.77 6.42
CA SER A 177 -9.36 -3.84 7.68
C SER A 177 -10.18 -5.14 7.85
N THR A 178 -10.32 -5.97 6.81
CA THR A 178 -10.97 -7.29 6.89
C THR A 178 -9.99 -8.41 7.28
N GLY A 179 -8.72 -8.08 7.49
CA GLY A 179 -7.66 -9.03 7.83
C GLY A 179 -7.05 -9.74 6.62
N GLU A 180 -7.43 -9.35 5.40
CA GLU A 180 -6.79 -9.85 4.18
C GLU A 180 -5.40 -9.23 4.07
N SER A 181 -4.37 -10.08 3.96
CA SER A 181 -2.98 -9.62 3.81
C SER A 181 -2.27 -10.31 2.65
N LYS A 182 -1.40 -9.57 1.97
CA LYS A 182 -0.54 -10.06 0.89
C LYS A 182 0.82 -9.42 0.98
N THR A 183 1.86 -10.24 0.80
CA THR A 183 3.24 -9.76 0.67
C THR A 183 3.71 -10.01 -0.74
N ILE A 184 4.24 -8.98 -1.40
CA ILE A 184 4.75 -9.06 -2.77
C ILE A 184 6.13 -8.41 -2.78
N THR A 185 7.14 -9.19 -3.16
CA THR A 185 8.52 -8.73 -3.31
C THR A 185 8.89 -8.70 -4.78
N GLY A 186 9.48 -7.59 -5.22
CA GLY A 186 9.86 -7.37 -6.61
C GLY A 186 11.07 -6.46 -6.77
N PRO A 187 11.42 -6.13 -8.02
CA PRO A 187 12.49 -5.16 -8.30
C PRO A 187 12.10 -3.78 -7.76
N GLU A 188 13.11 -2.95 -7.49
CA GLU A 188 12.90 -1.58 -7.01
C GLU A 188 11.95 -0.76 -7.89
N GLU A 189 12.04 -0.95 -9.21
CA GLU A 189 11.17 -0.36 -10.22
C GLU A 189 9.67 -0.56 -9.92
N MET A 190 9.27 -1.68 -9.30
CA MET A 190 7.88 -1.92 -8.90
C MET A 190 7.32 -0.77 -8.06
N ALA A 191 8.10 -0.31 -7.08
CA ALA A 191 7.68 0.78 -6.20
C ALA A 191 7.76 2.14 -6.88
N GLU A 192 8.79 2.36 -7.69
CA GLU A 192 8.93 3.58 -8.49
C GLU A 192 7.72 3.77 -9.41
N GLN A 193 7.28 2.69 -10.06
CA GLN A 193 6.08 2.68 -10.89
C GLN A 193 4.82 2.87 -10.04
N PHE A 194 4.66 2.11 -8.95
CA PHE A 194 3.46 2.15 -8.10
C PHE A 194 3.16 3.56 -7.56
N TYR A 195 4.17 4.25 -7.04
CA TYR A 195 3.96 5.56 -6.42
C TYR A 195 3.62 6.68 -7.41
N LEU A 196 3.76 6.45 -8.72
CA LEU A 196 3.27 7.38 -9.75
C LEU A 196 1.74 7.55 -9.71
N ILE A 197 1.01 6.61 -9.08
CA ILE A 197 -0.43 6.74 -8.83
C ILE A 197 -0.75 8.04 -8.06
N TRP A 198 0.11 8.44 -7.13
CA TRP A 198 -0.10 9.59 -6.26
C TRP A 198 0.74 10.80 -6.63
N PHE A 199 2.01 10.58 -6.96
CA PHE A 199 2.97 11.65 -7.21
C PHE A 199 3.30 11.86 -8.69
N GLY A 200 2.76 11.02 -9.58
CA GLY A 200 2.84 11.22 -11.01
C GLY A 200 1.77 12.18 -11.52
N LYS A 201 1.55 12.17 -12.84
CA LYS A 201 0.44 12.87 -13.48
C LYS A 201 -0.89 12.28 -13.01
N SER A 202 -1.88 13.14 -12.77
CA SER A 202 -3.24 12.70 -12.47
C SER A 202 -3.96 12.26 -13.75
N ALA A 203 -4.73 11.18 -13.66
CA ALA A 203 -5.58 10.70 -14.76
C ALA A 203 -6.81 11.59 -14.99
N ASP A 204 -7.30 12.28 -13.95
CA ASP A 204 -8.38 13.23 -14.03
C ASP A 204 -7.81 14.67 -13.97
N PRO A 205 -7.95 15.49 -15.01
CA PRO A 205 -7.43 16.86 -15.02
C PRO A 205 -8.10 17.77 -13.97
N LYS A 206 -9.28 17.40 -13.45
CA LYS A 206 -9.97 18.11 -12.36
C LYS A 206 -9.46 17.72 -10.98
N VAL A 207 -8.71 16.63 -10.88
CA VAL A 207 -8.10 16.18 -9.63
C VAL A 207 -6.60 16.40 -9.72
N LYS A 208 -6.06 17.26 -8.86
CA LYS A 208 -4.62 17.47 -8.80
C LYS A 208 -3.92 16.23 -8.23
N PRO A 209 -2.71 15.89 -8.71
CA PRO A 209 -1.87 14.91 -8.02
C PRO A 209 -1.52 15.43 -6.63
N PHE A 210 -0.98 14.55 -5.80
CA PHE A 210 -0.46 15.03 -4.53
C PHE A 210 0.81 15.85 -4.76
N SER A 211 0.73 17.12 -4.42
CA SER A 211 1.83 18.08 -4.43
C SER A 211 2.09 18.56 -3.01
N LYS A 212 3.17 19.34 -2.82
CA LYS A 212 3.49 20.01 -1.56
C LYS A 212 2.30 20.77 -0.95
N ASP A 213 1.43 21.35 -1.77
CA ASP A 213 0.29 22.14 -1.30
C ASP A 213 -0.92 21.27 -0.89
N SER A 214 -0.96 20.02 -1.34
CA SER A 214 -2.05 19.07 -1.06
C SER A 214 -1.86 18.30 0.25
N PHE A 215 -0.65 18.36 0.81
CA PHE A 215 -0.26 17.62 1.99
C PHE A 215 -0.11 18.55 3.20
N GLN A 216 -0.65 18.10 4.33
CA GLN A 216 -0.54 18.76 5.63
C GLN A 216 0.31 17.94 6.59
#